data_AF-A0A2L0HT39-F1
#
_entry.id   AF-A0A2L0HT39-F1
#
_cell.length_a   1.000
_cell.length_b   1.000
_cell.length_c   1.000
_cell.angle_alpha   90.00
_cell.angle_beta   90.00
_cell.angle_gamma   90.00
#
_symmetry.space_group_name_H-M   'P 1'
#
loop_
_entity.id
_entity.type
_entity.pdbx_description
1 polymer ?
#
loop_
_entity_poly.entity_id
_entity_poly.type
_entity_poly.pdbx_seq_one_letter_code
_entity_poly.pdbx_strand_id
1 'polypeptide(L)'
;MKSIPLCLGFAIFALFGSTAWAKPCEIPVQTMNVAGLKVGQSIREFQKLHPTAKSVVLGGNNYQLKFTDGTDAQIKKTGVSSVQHIRYDPDTKVITSFSLSFLDGSMANYETDLDLFKSRILKKFKVAQKGWVQEKNKYTYQCDDYRIEIHQDYGAEHTAIGPTVMVFGQKSTMF
;
A
#
# COMPACT_ATOMS: atom_id res chain seq x y z
N MET A 1 -60.98 -44.19 19.89
CA MET A 1 -60.47 -43.44 18.72
C MET A 1 -59.10 -42.89 19.05
N LYS A 2 -58.12 -43.15 18.19
CA LYS A 2 -56.71 -42.75 18.33
C LYS A 2 -56.54 -41.27 17.95
N SER A 3 -55.74 -40.52 18.70
CA SER A 3 -55.14 -39.27 18.23
C SER A 3 -53.74 -39.13 18.81
N ILE A 4 -52.74 -39.30 17.95
CA ILE A 4 -51.32 -39.06 18.22
C ILE A 4 -51.08 -37.56 17.99
N PRO A 5 -50.49 -36.79 18.92
CA PRO A 5 -50.00 -35.47 18.58
C PRO A 5 -48.61 -35.61 17.96
N LEU A 6 -48.55 -35.20 16.70
CA LEU A 6 -47.38 -35.11 15.85
C LEU A 6 -46.37 -34.11 16.46
N CYS A 7 -45.12 -34.54 16.62
CA CYS A 7 -43.99 -33.67 16.94
C CYS A 7 -43.83 -32.57 15.87
N LEU A 8 -44.14 -31.32 16.19
CA LEU A 8 -43.57 -30.17 15.50
C LEU A 8 -42.34 -29.70 16.27
N GLY A 9 -41.21 -30.35 15.99
CA GLY A 9 -39.91 -29.79 16.32
C GLY A 9 -39.65 -28.59 15.43
N PHE A 10 -39.83 -27.39 15.96
CA PHE A 10 -39.33 -26.16 15.36
C PHE A 10 -37.80 -26.17 15.45
N ALA A 11 -37.13 -26.73 14.44
CA ALA A 11 -35.69 -26.57 14.29
C ALA A 11 -35.42 -25.14 13.79
N ILE A 12 -35.19 -24.22 14.73
CA ILE A 12 -34.64 -22.90 14.42
C ILE A 12 -33.17 -23.12 14.04
N PHE A 13 -32.90 -23.24 12.74
CA PHE A 13 -31.56 -23.10 12.18
C PHE A 13 -31.13 -21.64 12.37
N ALA A 14 -30.47 -21.34 13.48
CA ALA A 14 -29.72 -20.11 13.63
C ALA A 14 -28.52 -20.18 12.68
N LEU A 15 -28.69 -19.63 11.48
CA LEU A 15 -27.60 -19.31 10.56
C LEU A 15 -26.73 -18.26 11.25
N PHE A 16 -25.70 -18.71 11.96
CA PHE A 16 -24.55 -17.89 12.31
C PHE A 16 -23.81 -17.58 11.01
N GLY A 17 -24.34 -16.61 10.26
CA GLY A 17 -23.59 -15.97 9.19
C GLY A 17 -22.35 -15.36 9.83
N SER A 18 -21.18 -15.87 9.46
CA SER A 18 -19.90 -15.27 9.79
C SER A 18 -19.92 -13.85 9.21
N THR A 19 -20.30 -12.86 10.00
CA THR A 19 -20.01 -11.47 9.65
C THR A 19 -18.49 -11.38 9.72
N ALA A 20 -17.81 -11.51 8.59
CA ALA A 20 -16.42 -11.12 8.49
C ALA A 20 -16.39 -9.63 8.76
N TRP A 21 -16.10 -9.26 10.01
CA TRP A 21 -16.00 -7.87 10.40
C TRP A 21 -14.85 -7.27 9.61
N ALA A 22 -15.17 -6.25 8.81
CA ALA A 22 -14.20 -5.43 8.12
C ALA A 22 -13.08 -5.03 9.10
N LYS A 23 -11.81 -5.21 8.73
CA LYS A 23 -10.67 -4.77 9.56
C LYS A 23 -10.48 -3.27 9.31
N PRO A 24 -10.95 -2.38 10.21
CA PRO A 24 -10.84 -0.96 9.99
C PRO A 24 -9.37 -0.56 9.95
N CYS A 25 -9.04 0.32 9.02
CA CYS A 25 -7.71 0.91 8.95
C CYS A 25 -7.48 1.83 10.15
N GLU A 26 -6.26 1.83 10.69
CA GLU A 26 -5.86 2.76 11.76
C GLU A 26 -5.88 4.21 11.27
N ILE A 27 -5.46 4.41 10.02
CA ILE A 27 -5.53 5.69 9.33
C ILE A 27 -6.41 5.51 8.09
N PRO A 28 -7.44 6.35 7.86
CA PRO A 28 -8.22 6.31 6.64
C PRO A 28 -7.35 6.51 5.39
N VAL A 29 -7.65 5.79 4.31
CA VAL A 29 -6.89 5.85 3.06
C VAL A 29 -6.75 7.28 2.50
N GLN A 30 -7.74 8.14 2.72
CA GLN A 30 -7.76 9.53 2.24
C GLN A 30 -6.73 10.43 2.93
N THR A 31 -6.37 10.11 4.18
CA THR A 31 -5.42 10.90 4.99
C THR A 31 -4.03 10.28 5.01
N MET A 32 -3.90 9.00 4.67
CA MET A 32 -2.63 8.30 4.50
C MET A 32 -1.79 8.97 3.40
N ASN A 33 -0.49 9.12 3.66
CA ASN A 33 0.43 9.78 2.76
C ASN A 33 1.86 9.30 3.00
N VAL A 34 2.53 8.90 1.92
CA VAL A 34 3.97 8.60 1.93
C VAL A 34 4.63 9.50 0.92
N ALA A 35 5.52 10.38 1.37
CA ALA A 35 6.30 11.28 0.51
C ALA A 35 5.48 12.14 -0.46
N GLY A 36 4.25 12.54 -0.10
CA GLY A 36 3.36 13.31 -0.97
C GLY A 36 2.45 12.45 -1.86
N LEU A 37 2.70 11.15 -1.99
CA LEU A 37 1.86 10.22 -2.75
C LEU A 37 0.73 9.64 -1.89
N LYS A 38 -0.42 9.40 -2.53
CA LYS A 38 -1.59 8.75 -1.93
C LYS A 38 -2.27 7.84 -2.95
N VAL A 39 -2.69 6.65 -2.52
CA VAL A 39 -3.62 5.83 -3.32
C VAL A 39 -5.01 6.48 -3.26
N GLY A 40 -5.78 6.35 -4.33
CA GLY A 40 -7.07 7.03 -4.51
C GLY A 40 -6.96 8.49 -4.95
N GLN A 41 -5.76 9.09 -5.00
CA GLN A 41 -5.55 10.44 -5.53
C GLN A 41 -5.75 10.46 -7.05
N SER A 42 -6.39 11.52 -7.56
CA SER A 42 -6.48 11.76 -9.01
C SER A 42 -5.09 11.99 -9.62
N ILE A 43 -4.79 11.34 -10.74
CA ILE A 43 -3.53 11.60 -11.47
C ILE A 43 -3.42 13.07 -11.91
N ARG A 44 -4.54 13.74 -12.18
CA ARG A 44 -4.57 15.16 -12.57
C ARG A 44 -4.10 16.04 -11.42
N GLU A 45 -4.57 15.77 -10.21
CA GLU A 45 -4.16 16.51 -9.01
C GLU A 45 -2.71 16.22 -8.66
N PHE A 46 -2.29 14.96 -8.78
CA PHE A 46 -0.91 14.58 -8.60
C PHE A 46 0.01 15.33 -9.57
N GLN A 47 -0.32 15.37 -10.87
CA GLN A 47 0.46 16.06 -11.88
C GLN A 47 0.47 17.59 -11.73
N LYS A 48 -0.53 18.20 -11.07
CA LYS A 48 -0.45 19.64 -10.71
C LYS A 48 0.66 19.90 -9.69
N LEU A 49 0.87 18.97 -8.76
CA LEU A 49 1.94 19.06 -7.76
C LEU A 49 3.29 18.58 -8.32
N HIS A 50 3.25 17.65 -9.28
CA HIS A 50 4.40 16.97 -9.87
C HIS A 50 4.35 17.06 -11.41
N PRO A 51 4.54 18.25 -12.01
CA PRO A 51 4.28 18.50 -13.45
C PRO A 51 5.19 17.74 -14.42
N THR A 52 6.31 17.23 -13.92
CA THR A 52 7.25 16.40 -14.67
C THR A 52 6.80 14.94 -14.77
N ALA A 53 5.82 14.49 -13.97
CA ALA A 53 5.26 13.15 -14.06
C ALA A 53 4.40 12.99 -15.33
N LYS A 54 4.75 12.05 -16.19
CA LYS A 54 4.04 11.75 -17.44
C LYS A 54 3.42 10.36 -17.43
N SER A 55 2.24 10.25 -18.04
CA SER A 55 1.60 8.96 -18.24
C SER A 55 2.37 8.14 -19.27
N VAL A 56 2.58 6.87 -18.96
CA VAL A 56 3.16 5.85 -19.84
C VAL A 56 2.33 4.57 -19.76
N VAL A 57 2.38 3.76 -20.83
CA VAL A 57 1.75 2.44 -20.87
C VAL A 57 2.85 1.41 -21.09
N LEU A 58 3.10 0.55 -20.10
CA LEU A 58 4.17 -0.44 -20.13
C LEU A 58 3.61 -1.82 -20.51
N GLY A 59 3.02 -1.90 -21.71
CA GLY A 59 2.39 -3.11 -22.24
C GLY A 59 1.10 -3.53 -21.51
N GLY A 60 0.17 -4.14 -22.24
CA GLY A 60 -1.14 -4.55 -21.69
C GLY A 60 -1.86 -3.41 -20.96
N ASN A 61 -2.47 -3.73 -19.82
CA ASN A 61 -3.18 -2.76 -18.95
C ASN A 61 -2.30 -2.15 -17.85
N ASN A 62 -1.00 -1.97 -18.11
CA ASN A 62 -0.05 -1.41 -17.14
C ASN A 62 0.13 0.10 -17.33
N TYR A 63 -0.82 0.86 -16.79
CA TYR A 63 -0.82 2.33 -16.85
C TYR A 63 -0.05 2.91 -15.66
N GLN A 64 0.96 3.74 -15.95
CA GLN A 64 1.83 4.33 -14.92
C GLN A 64 2.10 5.81 -15.13
N LEU A 65 2.43 6.50 -14.05
CA LEU A 65 3.11 7.79 -14.11
C LEU A 65 4.62 7.57 -13.92
N LYS A 66 5.43 8.20 -14.77
CA LYS A 66 6.89 8.19 -14.69
C LYS A 66 7.47 9.59 -14.65
N PHE A 67 8.58 9.71 -13.94
CA PHE A 67 9.46 10.87 -13.97
C PHE A 67 10.63 10.59 -14.91
N THR A 68 11.09 11.59 -15.66
CA THR A 68 12.25 11.47 -16.54
C THR A 68 13.49 10.98 -15.78
N ASP A 69 13.76 11.57 -14.61
CA ASP A 69 14.94 11.24 -13.79
C ASP A 69 14.60 10.28 -12.64
N GLY A 70 13.55 9.45 -12.81
CA GLY A 70 13.09 8.49 -11.81
C GLY A 70 12.38 9.09 -10.59
N THR A 71 12.42 10.40 -10.36
CA THR A 71 11.69 11.11 -9.30
C THR A 71 11.69 12.62 -9.59
N ASP A 72 11.10 13.43 -8.71
CA ASP A 72 11.20 14.89 -8.78
C ASP A 72 11.79 15.53 -7.51
N ALA A 73 12.05 16.84 -7.58
CA ALA A 73 12.70 17.57 -6.50
C ALA A 73 11.86 17.62 -5.21
N GLN A 74 10.53 17.61 -5.28
CA GLN A 74 9.68 17.68 -4.09
C GLN A 74 9.65 16.34 -3.36
N ILE A 75 9.53 15.24 -4.11
CA ILE A 75 9.60 13.88 -3.57
C ILE A 75 10.99 13.60 -3.00
N LYS A 76 12.07 14.01 -3.70
CA LYS A 76 13.46 13.88 -3.21
C LYS A 76 13.70 14.51 -1.84
N LYS A 77 13.11 15.68 -1.56
CA LYS A 77 13.22 16.34 -0.23
C LYS A 77 12.68 15.50 0.92
N THR A 78 11.80 14.54 0.63
CA THR A 78 11.25 13.64 1.65
C THR A 78 12.18 12.49 2.00
N GLY A 79 13.29 12.31 1.27
CA GLY A 79 14.27 11.25 1.44
C GLY A 79 14.12 10.09 0.46
N VAL A 80 13.15 10.15 -0.45
CA VAL A 80 13.00 9.20 -1.56
C VAL A 80 14.09 9.45 -2.60
N SER A 81 14.82 8.41 -2.98
CA SER A 81 15.85 8.49 -4.02
C SER A 81 15.27 8.21 -5.41
N SER A 82 14.28 7.31 -5.51
CA SER A 82 13.64 6.94 -6.77
C SER A 82 12.18 6.52 -6.56
N VAL A 83 11.33 6.88 -7.52
CA VAL A 83 9.96 6.39 -7.65
C VAL A 83 9.99 5.22 -8.63
N GLN A 84 9.90 4.00 -8.09
CA GLN A 84 9.98 2.78 -8.88
C GLN A 84 8.73 2.58 -9.75
N HIS A 85 7.54 2.86 -9.21
CA HIS A 85 6.32 2.95 -9.99
C HIS A 85 5.26 3.82 -9.32
N ILE A 86 4.35 4.37 -10.14
CA ILE A 86 3.04 4.88 -9.72
C ILE A 86 2.02 4.32 -10.72
N ARG A 87 1.20 3.35 -10.32
CA ARG A 87 0.14 2.78 -11.16
C ARG A 87 -1.15 3.53 -10.94
N TYR A 88 -1.95 3.61 -11.99
CA TYR A 88 -3.27 4.21 -11.92
C TYR A 88 -4.28 3.40 -12.73
N ASP A 89 -5.54 3.52 -12.34
CA ASP A 89 -6.67 2.96 -13.07
C ASP A 89 -6.98 3.87 -14.29
N PRO A 90 -6.94 3.36 -15.53
CA PRO A 90 -7.17 4.16 -16.72
C PRO A 90 -8.61 4.67 -16.86
N ASP A 91 -9.59 4.02 -16.24
CA ASP A 91 -11.00 4.41 -16.34
C ASP A 91 -11.32 5.49 -15.31
N THR A 92 -10.91 5.28 -14.06
CA THR A 92 -11.19 6.23 -12.97
C THR A 92 -10.13 7.32 -12.81
N LYS A 93 -8.96 7.17 -13.46
CA LYS A 93 -7.81 8.10 -13.42
C LYS A 93 -7.31 8.37 -11.99
N VAL A 94 -7.35 7.37 -11.12
CA VAL A 94 -6.83 7.44 -9.74
C VAL A 94 -5.63 6.53 -9.54
N ILE A 95 -4.69 6.95 -8.70
CA ILE A 95 -3.52 6.15 -8.31
C ILE A 95 -3.98 4.92 -7.53
N THR A 96 -3.58 3.72 -7.96
CA THR A 96 -3.96 2.44 -7.32
C THR A 96 -2.81 1.83 -6.53
N SER A 97 -1.57 2.05 -6.94
CA SER A 97 -0.39 1.65 -6.18
C SER A 97 0.82 2.52 -6.49
N PHE A 98 1.79 2.53 -5.58
CA PHE A 98 3.11 3.11 -5.84
C PHE A 98 4.20 2.40 -5.06
N SER A 99 5.44 2.53 -5.55
CA SER A 99 6.64 2.06 -4.87
C SER A 99 7.72 3.14 -4.86
N LEU A 100 8.30 3.36 -3.69
CA LEU A 100 9.28 4.40 -3.41
C LEU A 100 10.54 3.77 -2.83
N SER A 101 11.67 3.93 -3.52
CA SER A 101 12.97 3.58 -2.98
C SER A 101 13.52 4.74 -2.15
N PHE A 102 14.06 4.40 -0.99
CA PHE A 102 14.78 5.29 -0.09
C PHE A 102 16.28 5.00 -0.10
N LEU A 103 16.73 4.13 -0.99
CA LEU A 103 18.12 3.68 -1.07
C LEU A 103 19.05 4.86 -1.37
N ASP A 104 20.09 5.00 -0.56
CA ASP A 104 21.06 6.10 -0.58
C ASP A 104 20.41 7.49 -0.44
N GLY A 105 19.16 7.54 0.02
CA GLY A 105 18.48 8.74 0.46
C GLY A 105 18.85 9.08 1.91
N SER A 106 18.32 10.19 2.41
CA SER A 106 18.56 10.61 3.81
C SER A 106 17.92 9.70 4.86
N MET A 107 17.10 8.73 4.44
CA MET A 107 16.33 7.85 5.32
C MET A 107 16.96 6.46 5.49
N ALA A 108 17.68 5.96 4.48
CA ALA A 108 18.27 4.63 4.51
C ALA A 108 19.32 4.44 3.41
N ASN A 109 20.16 3.43 3.60
CA ASN A 109 21.08 2.85 2.62
C ASN A 109 20.96 1.31 2.70
N TYR A 110 21.81 0.57 1.97
CA TYR A 110 21.81 -0.90 2.05
C TYR A 110 22.06 -1.43 3.47
N GLU A 111 22.88 -0.77 4.27
CA GLU A 111 23.24 -1.24 5.61
C GLU A 111 22.24 -0.82 6.70
N THR A 112 21.22 -0.03 6.35
CA THR A 112 20.25 0.48 7.32
C THR A 112 19.33 -0.66 7.75
N ASP A 113 19.24 -0.91 9.05
CA ASP A 113 18.36 -1.93 9.59
C ASP A 113 16.88 -1.76 9.26
N LEU A 114 16.16 -2.88 9.09
CA LEU A 114 14.74 -2.89 8.74
C LEU A 114 13.88 -2.21 9.81
N ASP A 115 14.14 -2.45 11.10
CA ASP A 115 13.39 -1.83 12.20
C ASP A 115 13.69 -0.35 12.29
N LEU A 116 14.96 0.03 12.10
CA LEU A 116 15.37 1.43 12.04
C LEU A 116 14.73 2.15 10.84
N PHE A 117 14.73 1.53 9.67
CA PHE A 117 14.11 2.08 8.47
C PHE A 117 12.60 2.24 8.66
N LYS A 118 11.91 1.20 9.14
CA LYS A 118 10.48 1.28 9.49
C LYS A 118 10.22 2.41 10.47
N SER A 119 10.96 2.49 11.57
CA SER A 119 10.80 3.55 12.59
C SER A 119 10.91 4.95 11.97
N ARG A 120 11.89 5.18 11.08
CA ARG A 120 12.04 6.43 10.34
C ARG A 120 10.84 6.72 9.44
N ILE A 121 10.33 5.72 8.71
CA ILE A 121 9.12 5.83 7.87
C ILE A 121 7.90 6.21 8.71
N LEU A 122 7.64 5.48 9.81
CA LEU A 122 6.48 5.71 10.69
C LEU A 122 6.52 7.09 11.35
N LYS A 123 7.73 7.56 11.71
CA LYS A 123 7.93 8.88 12.31
C LYS A 123 7.75 10.03 11.31
N LYS A 124 8.14 9.82 10.05
CA LYS A 124 8.16 10.90 9.04
C LYS A 124 6.85 11.03 8.28
N PHE A 125 6.14 9.94 8.05
CA PHE A 125 5.01 9.90 7.14
C PHE A 125 3.69 9.57 7.85
N LYS A 126 2.56 9.92 7.22
CA LYS A 126 1.23 9.65 7.76
C LYS A 126 0.82 8.24 7.37
N VAL A 127 1.25 7.27 8.17
CA VAL A 127 1.00 5.84 8.01
C VAL A 127 0.61 5.20 9.35
N ALA A 128 -0.01 4.02 9.30
CA ALA A 128 -0.40 3.27 10.49
C ALA A 128 0.80 3.05 11.42
N GLN A 129 0.62 3.24 12.73
CA GLN A 129 1.69 3.12 13.71
C GLN A 129 1.73 1.71 14.34
N LYS A 130 0.62 0.99 14.33
CA LYS A 130 0.46 -0.36 14.90
C LYS A 130 -0.13 -1.33 13.88
N GLY A 131 -0.18 -2.62 14.24
CA GLY A 131 -0.75 -3.68 13.38
C GLY A 131 0.18 -4.15 12.26
N TRP A 132 1.48 -3.82 12.35
CA TRP A 132 2.50 -4.31 11.42
C TRP A 132 2.89 -5.74 11.76
N VAL A 133 2.99 -6.59 10.74
CA VAL A 133 3.49 -7.97 10.82
C VAL A 133 4.85 -8.03 10.15
N GLN A 134 5.85 -8.57 10.84
CA GLN A 134 7.20 -8.78 10.29
C GLN A 134 7.27 -10.14 9.59
N GLU A 135 7.80 -10.15 8.37
CA GLU A 135 8.06 -11.36 7.60
C GLU A 135 9.43 -11.22 6.93
N LYS A 136 10.43 -11.98 7.40
CA LYS A 136 11.80 -11.94 6.87
C LYS A 136 12.35 -10.49 6.78
N ASN A 137 12.51 -9.99 5.55
CA ASN A 137 13.08 -8.71 5.15
C ASN A 137 12.03 -7.62 4.94
N LYS A 138 10.79 -7.81 5.42
CA LYS A 138 9.73 -6.79 5.30
C LYS A 138 8.81 -6.70 6.51
N TYR A 139 8.17 -5.54 6.62
CA TYR A 139 6.99 -5.33 7.43
C TYR A 139 5.76 -5.06 6.55
N THR A 140 4.65 -5.69 6.90
CA THR A 140 3.38 -5.52 6.22
C THR A 140 2.33 -4.97 7.17
N TYR A 141 1.64 -3.91 6.76
CA TYR A 141 0.39 -3.46 7.36
C TYR A 141 -0.74 -3.68 6.35
N GLN A 142 -1.80 -4.36 6.75
CA GLN A 142 -2.96 -4.66 5.90
C GLN A 142 -4.25 -4.33 6.63
N CYS A 143 -5.09 -3.53 5.98
CA CYS A 143 -6.51 -3.37 6.31
C CYS A 143 -7.35 -3.56 5.03
N ASP A 144 -8.66 -3.32 5.09
CA ASP A 144 -9.54 -3.58 3.95
C ASP A 144 -9.37 -2.59 2.80
N ASP A 145 -8.89 -1.37 3.07
CA ASP A 145 -8.75 -0.32 2.06
C ASP A 145 -7.37 -0.29 1.39
N TYR A 146 -6.31 -0.67 2.12
CA TYR A 146 -4.94 -0.61 1.61
C TYR A 146 -3.96 -1.54 2.35
N ARG A 147 -2.86 -1.85 1.65
CA ARG A 147 -1.66 -2.53 2.15
C ARG A 147 -0.46 -1.60 2.05
N ILE A 148 0.37 -1.59 3.08
CA ILE A 148 1.70 -0.97 3.04
C ILE A 148 2.73 -2.07 3.32
N GLU A 149 3.77 -2.10 2.51
CA GLU A 149 4.94 -2.94 2.75
C GLU A 149 6.19 -2.06 2.88
N ILE A 150 7.01 -2.35 3.88
CA ILE A 150 8.32 -1.72 4.10
C ILE A 150 9.36 -2.82 3.97
N HIS A 151 10.17 -2.77 2.93
CA HIS A 151 11.21 -3.75 2.62
C HIS A 151 12.58 -3.19 2.96
N GLN A 152 13.46 -4.07 3.45
CA GLN A 152 14.90 -3.86 3.56
C GLN A 152 15.58 -5.22 3.70
N ASP A 153 16.43 -5.55 2.74
CA ASP A 153 17.05 -6.86 2.60
C ASP A 153 18.57 -6.83 2.70
N TYR A 154 19.15 -5.71 3.11
CA TYR A 154 20.59 -5.56 3.35
C TYR A 154 21.50 -5.91 2.16
N GLY A 155 20.97 -5.95 0.93
CA GLY A 155 21.76 -6.46 -0.19
C GLY A 155 22.04 -7.97 -0.13
N ALA A 156 21.38 -8.72 0.77
CA ALA A 156 21.71 -10.10 1.10
C ALA A 156 21.26 -11.14 0.05
N GLU A 157 20.46 -10.72 -0.94
CA GLU A 157 19.97 -11.61 -2.02
C GLU A 157 20.37 -11.07 -3.40
N HIS A 158 20.52 -11.96 -4.38
CA HIS A 158 20.93 -11.63 -5.76
C HIS A 158 20.00 -10.66 -6.50
N THR A 159 18.85 -10.31 -5.90
CA THR A 159 17.84 -9.37 -6.42
C THR A 159 17.44 -8.34 -5.36
N ALA A 160 18.43 -7.81 -4.63
CA ALA A 160 18.18 -6.88 -3.53
C ALA A 160 17.29 -5.69 -3.93
N ILE A 161 16.15 -5.54 -3.27
CA ILE A 161 15.20 -4.45 -3.43
C ILE A 161 15.69 -3.21 -2.68
N GLY A 162 16.42 -3.41 -1.58
CA GLY A 162 16.87 -2.35 -0.68
C GLY A 162 15.71 -1.67 0.06
N PRO A 163 15.98 -0.55 0.76
CA PRO A 163 14.98 0.16 1.56
C PRO A 163 13.88 0.74 0.67
N THR A 164 12.71 0.12 0.69
CA THR A 164 11.59 0.44 -0.19
C THR A 164 10.27 0.46 0.57
N VAL A 165 9.40 1.42 0.25
CA VAL A 165 8.01 1.46 0.73
C VAL A 165 7.07 1.29 -0.45
N MET A 166 6.21 0.28 -0.37
CA MET A 166 5.17 0.00 -1.36
C MET A 166 3.80 0.23 -0.73
N VAL A 167 2.88 0.82 -1.49
CA VAL A 167 1.51 1.05 -1.06
C VAL A 167 0.55 0.58 -2.14
N PHE A 168 -0.43 -0.22 -1.75
CA PHE A 168 -1.44 -0.79 -2.65
C PHE A 168 -2.82 -0.45 -2.10
N GLY A 169 -3.65 0.24 -2.88
CA GLY A 169 -5.07 0.39 -2.55
C GLY A 169 -5.86 -0.86 -2.94
N GLN A 170 -7.07 -1.00 -2.42
CA GLN A 170 -7.97 -2.13 -2.68
C GLN A 170 -8.19 -2.43 -4.18
N LYS A 171 -8.12 -1.40 -5.04
CA LYS A 171 -8.28 -1.53 -6.50
C LYS A 171 -6.98 -1.88 -7.25
N SER A 172 -5.88 -2.06 -6.53
CA SER A 172 -4.62 -2.54 -7.13
C SER A 172 -4.78 -3.99 -7.55
N THR A 173 -4.27 -4.37 -8.72
CA THR A 173 -4.16 -5.77 -9.13
C THR A 173 -3.19 -6.59 -8.27
N MET A 174 -2.44 -5.93 -7.39
CA MET A 174 -1.51 -6.52 -6.45
C MET A 174 -2.00 -6.42 -5.00
N PHE A 175 -3.28 -6.07 -4.76
CA PHE A 175 -3.83 -5.96 -3.41
C PHE A 175 -3.96 -7.33 -2.73
#